data_AF-A0AA88W7R7-F1
#
_entry.id   AF-A0AA88W7R7-F1
#
_cell.length_a   1.000
_cell.length_b   1.000
_cell.length_c   1.000
_cell.angle_alpha   90.00
_cell.angle_beta   90.00
_cell.angle_gamma   90.00
#
_symmetry.space_group_name_H-M   'P 1'
#
loop_
_entity.id
_entity.type
_entity.pdbx_description
1 polymer ?
#
loop_
_entity_poly.entity_id
_entity_poly.type
_entity_poly.pdbx_seq_one_letter_code
_entity_poly.pdbx_strand_id
1 'polypeptide(L)'
;FDTFPNREISTGAEWKELGKEGPTGNEWEDRKVGRRKDFLVRCMELAKHFIRTNIEPEWMVLCLLTVLPPELRPIIQIDWGKLISSDINELYRRVIYRNDTLADLLTTSKSMPGELVMCQEKLVQEAVDTLLDNGIHGQPMRDGHNKVYKSFSDVIEGK
;
A
#
# COMPACT_ATOMS: atom_id res chain seq x y z
N PHE A 1 5.92 -28.62 3.25
CA PHE A 1 7.05 -27.80 2.79
C PHE A 1 7.64 -27.14 4.01
N ASP A 2 8.50 -27.91 4.67
CA ASP A 2 9.29 -27.50 5.82
C ASP A 2 10.41 -26.53 5.40
N THR A 3 10.99 -25.88 6.41
CA THR A 3 12.16 -24.99 6.41
C THR A 3 11.94 -23.53 6.01
N PHE A 4 11.18 -22.80 6.84
CA PHE A 4 11.60 -21.44 7.20
C PHE A 4 12.58 -21.53 8.38
N PRO A 5 13.76 -20.88 8.32
CA PRO A 5 14.69 -20.89 9.44
C PRO A 5 14.05 -20.10 10.59
N ASN A 6 13.91 -20.75 11.74
CA ASN A 6 13.63 -20.11 13.02
C ASN A 6 14.68 -19.03 13.26
N ARG A 7 14.36 -17.79 12.90
CA ARG A 7 15.06 -16.61 13.41
C ARG A 7 14.52 -16.41 14.81
N GLU A 8 15.21 -17.00 15.78
CA GLU A 8 14.99 -16.78 17.20
C GLU A 8 14.75 -15.28 17.43
N ILE A 9 13.57 -14.97 17.95
CA ILE A 9 13.21 -13.60 18.30
C ILE A 9 14.05 -13.27 19.55
N SER A 10 15.23 -12.70 19.31
CA SER A 10 16.15 -12.17 20.33
C SER A 10 15.53 -10.93 20.97
N THR A 11 14.48 -11.07 21.79
CA THR A 11 13.72 -9.92 22.33
C THR A 11 13.55 -9.93 23.84
N GLY A 12 14.49 -10.51 24.58
CA GLY A 12 14.55 -10.38 26.04
C GLY A 12 15.83 -9.73 26.55
N ALA A 13 16.98 -10.18 26.03
CA ALA A 13 18.29 -9.81 26.53
C ALA A 13 18.80 -8.45 26.01
N GLU A 14 18.56 -8.11 24.73
CA GLU A 14 18.99 -6.83 24.14
C GLU A 14 18.42 -5.58 24.85
N TRP A 15 17.21 -5.68 25.42
CA TRP A 15 16.56 -4.57 26.12
C TRP A 15 17.28 -4.12 27.39
N LYS A 16 17.99 -5.05 28.06
CA LYS A 16 18.76 -4.73 29.27
C LYS A 16 20.10 -4.08 28.95
N GLU A 17 20.65 -4.34 27.78
CA GLU A 17 21.91 -3.77 27.30
C GLU A 17 21.71 -2.31 26.86
N LEU A 18 20.67 -2.02 26.07
CA LEU A 18 20.35 -0.67 25.58
C LEU A 18 19.93 0.32 26.67
N GLY A 19 19.46 -0.16 27.82
CA GLY A 19 19.12 0.69 28.97
C GLY A 19 20.33 1.06 29.84
N LYS A 20 21.50 0.44 29.61
CA LYS A 20 22.71 0.60 30.42
C LYS A 20 23.86 1.31 29.70
N GLU A 21 23.80 1.44 28.38
CA GLU A 21 24.76 2.23 27.62
C GLU A 21 24.50 3.73 27.84
N GLY A 22 25.33 4.35 28.68
CA GLY A 22 25.48 5.80 28.68
C GLY A 22 26.06 6.29 27.34
N PRO A 23 26.02 7.61 27.06
CA PRO A 23 26.52 8.15 25.81
C PRO A 23 27.97 7.72 25.59
N THR A 24 28.23 7.07 24.46
CA THR A 24 29.53 6.42 24.19
C THR A 24 30.60 7.44 23.78
N GLY A 25 30.26 8.74 23.79
CA GLY A 25 31.15 9.85 23.47
C GLY A 25 31.31 10.10 21.97
N ASN A 26 30.64 9.29 21.13
CA ASN A 26 30.61 9.39 19.68
C ASN A 26 29.20 9.76 19.20
N GLU A 27 29.00 11.04 18.84
CA GLU A 27 27.70 11.58 18.45
C GLU A 27 26.95 10.78 17.35
N TRP A 28 27.69 10.08 16.48
CA TRP A 28 27.11 9.27 15.40
C TRP A 28 26.48 7.96 15.89
N GLU A 29 27.10 7.25 16.84
CA GLU A 29 26.52 6.03 17.40
C GLU A 29 25.37 6.37 18.36
N ASP A 30 25.52 7.40 19.19
CA ASP A 30 24.45 7.86 20.08
C ASP A 30 23.19 8.26 19.27
N ARG A 31 23.36 8.91 18.11
CA ARG A 31 22.24 9.23 17.18
C ARG A 31 21.62 7.98 16.56
N LYS A 32 22.40 6.96 16.25
CA LYS A 32 21.92 5.69 15.68
C LYS A 32 21.13 4.89 16.72
N VAL A 33 21.63 4.83 17.96
CA VAL A 33 20.94 4.24 19.12
C VAL A 33 19.63 4.97 19.41
N GLY A 34 19.64 6.31 19.40
CA GLY A 34 18.43 7.14 19.53
C GLY A 34 17.38 6.82 18.46
N ARG A 35 17.75 6.82 17.18
CA ARG A 35 16.83 6.45 16.08
C ARG A 35 16.27 5.04 16.24
N ARG A 36 17.08 4.09 16.68
CA ARG A 36 16.63 2.70 16.90
C ARG A 36 15.62 2.63 18.04
N LYS A 37 15.87 3.34 19.14
CA LYS A 37 14.94 3.46 20.27
C LYS A 37 13.61 4.08 19.83
N ASP A 38 13.64 5.19 19.09
CA ASP A 38 12.43 5.87 18.59
C ASP A 38 11.63 4.99 17.62
N PHE A 39 12.31 4.22 16.78
CA PHE A 39 11.66 3.24 15.91
C PHE A 39 10.94 2.17 16.73
N LEU A 40 11.60 1.59 17.74
CA LEU A 40 11.03 0.55 18.60
C LEU A 40 9.85 1.07 19.42
N VAL A 41 9.93 2.29 19.95
CA VAL A 41 8.82 2.93 20.68
C VAL A 41 7.58 3.04 19.77
N ARG A 42 7.74 3.54 18.54
CA ARG A 42 6.63 3.64 17.58
C ARG A 42 6.04 2.28 17.20
N CYS A 43 6.88 1.26 17.00
CA CYS A 43 6.40 -0.11 16.75
C CYS A 43 5.61 -0.67 17.94
N MET A 44 6.08 -0.45 19.17
CA MET A 44 5.38 -0.88 20.39
C MET A 44 4.05 -0.15 20.57
N GLU A 45 3.99 1.14 20.27
CA GLU A 45 2.74 1.91 20.30
C GLU A 45 1.74 1.34 19.30
N LEU A 46 2.15 1.10 18.06
CA LEU A 46 1.30 0.51 17.02
C LEU A 46 0.80 -0.89 17.43
N ALA A 47 1.68 -1.75 17.96
CA ALA A 47 1.31 -3.08 18.45
C ALA A 47 0.29 -3.01 19.61
N LYS A 48 0.47 -2.08 20.55
CA LYS A 48 -0.50 -1.84 21.63
C LYS A 48 -1.86 -1.39 21.09
N HIS A 49 -1.88 -0.58 20.03
CA HIS A 49 -3.13 -0.17 19.40
C HIS A 49 -3.88 -1.36 18.82
N PHE A 50 -3.22 -2.22 18.03
CA PHE A 50 -3.85 -3.43 17.48
C PHE A 50 -4.46 -4.33 18.56
N ILE A 51 -3.73 -4.57 19.65
CA ILE A 51 -4.21 -5.39 20.78
C ILE A 51 -5.44 -4.75 21.46
N ARG A 52 -5.44 -3.42 21.64
CA ARG A 52 -6.54 -2.71 22.30
C ARG A 52 -7.80 -2.65 21.46
N THR A 53 -7.66 -2.46 20.15
CA THR A 53 -8.80 -2.34 19.22
C THR A 53 -9.28 -3.69 18.69
N ASN A 54 -8.58 -4.78 19.01
CA ASN A 54 -8.84 -6.11 18.48
C ASN A 54 -8.89 -6.12 16.94
N ILE A 55 -8.00 -5.34 16.31
CA ILE A 55 -7.85 -5.28 14.86
C ILE A 55 -6.72 -6.23 14.48
N GLU A 56 -7.01 -7.15 13.57
CA GLU A 56 -5.99 -8.06 13.03
C GLU A 56 -5.18 -7.34 11.95
N PRO A 57 -3.85 -7.39 11.99
CA PRO A 57 -3.00 -6.73 11.00
C PRO A 57 -3.19 -7.31 9.58
N GLU A 58 -3.69 -8.54 9.47
CA GLU A 58 -4.01 -9.20 8.21
C GLU A 58 -5.05 -8.41 7.40
N TRP A 59 -5.92 -7.63 8.06
CA TRP A 59 -6.93 -6.81 7.41
C TRP A 59 -6.35 -5.61 6.66
N MET A 60 -5.08 -5.26 6.90
CA MET A 60 -4.39 -4.25 6.11
C MET A 60 -4.00 -4.75 4.72
N VAL A 61 -4.00 -6.06 4.49
CA VAL A 61 -3.71 -6.67 3.20
C VAL A 61 -5.03 -6.90 2.46
N LEU A 62 -5.24 -6.15 1.39
CA LEU A 62 -6.47 -6.21 0.60
C LEU A 62 -6.45 -7.42 -0.36
N CYS A 63 -7.27 -8.44 -0.07
CA CYS A 63 -7.49 -9.57 -0.99
C CYS A 63 -8.68 -9.34 -1.94
N LEU A 64 -9.68 -8.58 -1.49
CA LEU A 64 -10.88 -8.28 -2.26
C LEU A 64 -11.13 -6.77 -2.22
N LEU A 65 -11.11 -6.13 -3.39
CA LEU A 65 -11.41 -4.72 -3.51
C LEU A 65 -12.90 -4.50 -3.76
N THR A 66 -13.57 -3.83 -2.83
CA THR A 66 -15.00 -3.49 -2.99
C THR A 66 -15.19 -2.42 -4.05
N VAL A 67 -16.18 -2.61 -4.92
CA VAL A 67 -16.53 -1.66 -5.95
C VAL A 67 -17.71 -0.81 -5.49
N LEU A 68 -17.58 0.52 -5.54
CA LEU A 68 -18.68 1.40 -5.17
C LEU A 68 -19.93 1.18 -6.04
N PRO A 69 -21.13 1.32 -5.46
CA PRO A 69 -22.38 1.21 -6.19
C PRO A 69 -22.52 2.33 -7.24
N PRO A 70 -23.29 2.10 -8.31
CA PRO A 70 -23.35 2.99 -9.47
C PRO A 70 -23.89 4.39 -9.15
N GLU A 71 -24.69 4.56 -8.10
CA GLU A 71 -25.24 5.85 -7.67
C GLU A 71 -24.14 6.82 -7.23
N LEU A 72 -23.04 6.30 -6.66
CA LEU A 72 -21.88 7.09 -6.24
C LEU A 72 -20.85 7.26 -7.37
N ARG A 73 -21.05 6.59 -8.51
CA ARG A 73 -20.16 6.63 -9.68
C ARG A 73 -20.95 6.86 -10.98
N PRO A 74 -21.64 8.00 -11.12
CA PRO A 74 -22.50 8.25 -12.27
C PRO A 74 -21.68 8.28 -13.57
N ILE A 75 -22.22 7.62 -14.59
CA ILE A 75 -21.77 7.73 -15.98
C ILE A 75 -22.88 8.49 -16.71
N ILE A 76 -22.61 9.72 -17.08
CA ILE A 76 -23.58 10.61 -17.71
C ILE A 76 -23.24 10.68 -19.20
N GLN A 77 -24.16 10.22 -20.04
CA GLN A 77 -24.10 10.54 -21.46
C GLN A 77 -24.55 11.99 -21.63
N ILE A 78 -23.68 12.84 -22.20
CA ILE A 78 -24.08 14.16 -22.68
C ILE A 78 -24.61 14.00 -24.11
N ASP A 79 -25.44 14.95 -24.54
CA ASP A 79 -25.72 15.19 -25.95
C ASP A 79 -24.40 15.16 -26.75
N TRP A 80 -24.48 14.65 -27.99
CA TRP A 80 -23.34 14.43 -28.90
C TRP A 80 -22.50 13.16 -28.67
N GLY A 81 -22.96 12.21 -27.85
CA GLY A 81 -22.33 10.89 -27.71
C GLY A 81 -21.06 10.90 -26.84
N LYS A 82 -20.79 11.99 -26.12
CA LYS A 82 -19.69 12.09 -25.16
C LYS A 82 -20.13 11.54 -23.81
N LEU A 83 -19.41 10.53 -23.30
CA LEU A 83 -19.60 10.01 -21.95
C LEU A 83 -18.76 10.83 -20.96
N ILE A 84 -19.40 11.45 -19.97
CA ILE A 84 -18.74 11.89 -18.75
C ILE A 84 -18.77 10.72 -17.78
N SER A 85 -17.60 10.32 -17.32
CA SER A 85 -17.45 9.32 -16.27
C SER A 85 -16.76 9.96 -15.07
N SER A 86 -17.11 9.52 -13.86
CA SER A 86 -16.35 9.87 -12.65
C SER A 86 -14.88 9.48 -12.79
N ASP A 87 -13.97 10.28 -12.23
CA ASP A 87 -12.52 10.01 -12.21
C ASP A 87 -12.22 8.64 -11.57
N ILE A 88 -12.99 8.24 -10.55
CA ILE A 88 -12.90 6.94 -9.87
C ILE A 88 -13.12 5.75 -10.83
N ASN A 89 -14.00 5.89 -11.84
CA ASN A 89 -14.24 4.80 -12.78
C ASN A 89 -13.01 4.50 -13.64
N GLU A 90 -12.23 5.52 -13.96
CA GLU A 90 -11.01 5.32 -14.74
C GLU A 90 -9.93 4.63 -13.91
N LEU A 91 -9.82 4.99 -12.62
CA LEU A 91 -8.96 4.30 -11.66
C LEU A 91 -9.39 2.83 -11.46
N TYR A 92 -10.69 2.53 -11.37
CA TYR A 92 -11.19 1.15 -11.31
C TYR A 92 -10.87 0.35 -12.57
N ARG A 93 -11.07 0.92 -13.77
CA ARG A 93 -10.73 0.24 -15.02
C ARG A 93 -9.25 -0.12 -15.07
N ARG A 94 -8.38 0.75 -14.58
CA ARG A 94 -6.95 0.48 -14.49
C ARG A 94 -6.65 -0.71 -13.59
N VAL A 95 -7.22 -0.75 -12.38
CA VAL A 95 -7.02 -1.88 -11.45
C VAL A 95 -7.48 -3.19 -12.09
N ILE A 96 -8.67 -3.21 -12.68
CA ILE A 96 -9.23 -4.39 -13.37
C ILE A 96 -8.29 -4.81 -14.51
N TYR A 97 -7.90 -3.88 -15.37
CA TYR A 97 -7.02 -4.18 -16.50
C TYR A 97 -5.67 -4.77 -16.07
N ARG A 98 -5.05 -4.22 -15.00
CA ARG A 98 -3.79 -4.75 -14.47
C ARG A 98 -3.96 -6.12 -13.85
N ASN A 99 -5.05 -6.34 -13.13
CA ASN A 99 -5.35 -7.64 -12.53
C ASN A 99 -5.59 -8.70 -13.61
N ASP A 100 -6.39 -8.40 -14.64
CA ASP A 100 -6.67 -9.32 -15.74
C ASP A 100 -5.39 -9.63 -16.52
N THR A 101 -4.53 -8.62 -16.75
CA THR A 101 -3.22 -8.81 -17.39
C THR A 101 -2.33 -9.77 -16.58
N LEU A 102 -2.28 -9.63 -15.25
CA LEU A 102 -1.53 -10.53 -14.37
C LEU A 102 -2.12 -11.95 -14.40
N ALA A 103 -3.44 -12.08 -14.34
CA ALA A 103 -4.13 -13.38 -14.37
C ALA A 103 -3.90 -14.12 -15.71
N ASP A 104 -4.00 -13.41 -16.83
CA ASP A 104 -3.74 -13.95 -18.16
C ASP A 104 -2.27 -14.37 -18.31
N LEU A 105 -1.35 -13.58 -17.76
CA LEU A 105 0.07 -13.88 -17.76
C LEU A 105 0.37 -15.17 -16.99
N LEU A 106 -0.20 -15.33 -15.79
CA LEU A 106 -0.05 -16.54 -14.97
C LEU A 106 -0.65 -17.79 -15.65
N THR A 107 -1.75 -17.62 -16.38
CA THR A 107 -2.44 -18.73 -17.05
C THR A 107 -1.72 -19.18 -18.33
N THR A 108 -1.21 -18.22 -19.10
CA THR A 108 -0.65 -18.47 -20.44
C THR A 108 0.81 -18.91 -20.39
N SER A 109 1.57 -18.49 -19.37
CA SER A 109 3.03 -18.60 -19.40
C SER A 109 3.60 -19.55 -18.33
N LYS A 110 3.65 -20.85 -18.66
CA LYS A 110 4.23 -21.90 -17.80
C LYS A 110 5.75 -21.75 -17.53
N SER A 111 6.43 -20.83 -18.22
CA SER A 111 7.88 -20.63 -18.15
C SER A 111 8.28 -19.16 -17.94
N MET A 112 7.40 -18.31 -17.40
CA MET A 112 7.78 -16.91 -17.19
C MET A 112 8.76 -16.74 -16.03
N PRO A 113 9.80 -15.91 -16.20
CA PRO A 113 10.67 -15.51 -15.12
C PRO A 113 9.90 -14.85 -13.98
N GLY A 114 10.26 -15.20 -12.74
CA GLY A 114 9.64 -14.62 -11.54
C GLY A 114 9.78 -13.09 -11.49
N GLU A 115 10.84 -12.52 -12.06
CA GLU A 115 11.02 -11.05 -12.07
C GLU A 115 9.91 -10.33 -12.84
N LEU A 116 9.43 -10.92 -13.93
CA LEU A 116 8.37 -10.30 -14.72
C LEU A 116 7.02 -10.40 -14.01
N VAL A 117 6.78 -11.48 -13.25
CA VAL A 117 5.60 -11.61 -12.39
C VAL A 117 5.63 -10.52 -11.32
N MET A 118 6.76 -10.33 -10.62
CA MET A 118 6.90 -9.27 -9.61
C MET A 118 6.70 -7.87 -10.20
N CYS A 119 7.15 -7.63 -11.44
CA CYS A 119 6.87 -6.36 -12.14
C CYS A 119 5.37 -6.15 -12.38
N GLN A 120 4.62 -7.18 -12.75
CA GLN A 120 3.17 -7.07 -12.93
C GLN A 120 2.43 -6.93 -11.59
N GLU A 121 2.83 -7.67 -10.56
CA GLU A 121 2.31 -7.50 -9.20
C GLU A 121 2.50 -6.07 -8.71
N LYS A 122 3.68 -5.48 -8.96
CA LYS A 122 3.95 -4.08 -8.64
C LYS A 122 3.01 -3.13 -9.39
N LEU A 123 2.72 -3.38 -10.67
CA LEU A 123 1.78 -2.55 -11.44
C LEU A 123 0.34 -2.67 -10.93
N VAL A 124 -0.07 -3.84 -10.44
CA VAL A 124 -1.37 -4.02 -9.77
C VAL A 124 -1.38 -3.23 -8.46
N GLN A 125 -0.33 -3.33 -7.66
CA GLN A 125 -0.20 -2.59 -6.41
C GLN A 125 -0.26 -1.08 -6.64
N GLU A 126 0.52 -0.56 -7.59
CA GLU A 126 0.51 0.86 -7.95
C GLU A 126 -0.88 1.34 -8.41
N ALA A 127 -1.63 0.49 -9.12
CA ALA A 127 -2.99 0.82 -9.54
C ALA A 127 -3.97 0.89 -8.35
N VAL A 128 -3.85 -0.02 -7.38
CA VAL A 128 -4.65 0.00 -6.15
C VAL A 128 -4.29 1.21 -5.29
N ASP A 129 -3.01 1.50 -5.13
CA ASP A 129 -2.53 2.66 -4.37
C ASP A 129 -3.05 3.97 -4.97
N THR A 130 -3.01 4.10 -6.30
CA THR A 130 -3.55 5.28 -7.01
C THR A 130 -5.07 5.41 -6.82
N LEU A 131 -5.80 4.30 -6.78
CA LEU A 131 -7.24 4.31 -6.55
C LEU A 131 -7.59 4.82 -5.13
N LEU A 132 -6.82 4.39 -4.13
CA LEU A 132 -7.01 4.79 -2.74
C LEU A 132 -6.56 6.22 -2.49
N ASP A 133 -5.33 6.55 -2.89
CA ASP A 133 -4.69 7.85 -2.69
C ASP A 133 -3.80 8.19 -3.89
N ASN A 134 -4.34 9.02 -4.80
CA ASN A 134 -3.65 9.44 -6.00
C ASN A 134 -2.64 10.57 -5.70
N GLY A 135 -1.53 10.22 -5.08
CA GLY A 135 -0.48 11.17 -4.70
C GLY A 135 0.58 10.58 -3.78
N ILE A 136 0.27 9.45 -3.13
CA ILE A 136 1.14 8.81 -2.14
C ILE A 136 2.53 8.43 -2.68
N HIS A 137 2.63 8.11 -3.98
CA HIS A 137 3.89 7.77 -4.67
C HIS A 137 4.55 8.96 -5.40
N GLY A 138 4.13 10.19 -5.12
CA GLY A 138 4.76 11.42 -5.59
C GLY A 138 4.23 11.94 -6.94
N GLN A 139 4.19 11.13 -8.00
CA GLN A 139 3.63 11.54 -9.29
C GLN A 139 2.18 11.07 -9.43
N PRO A 140 1.19 11.96 -9.30
CA PRO A 140 -0.22 11.58 -9.39
C PRO A 140 -0.60 11.27 -10.84
N MET A 141 -1.48 10.30 -11.03
CA MET A 141 -2.06 10.00 -12.33
C MET A 141 -2.95 11.13 -12.82
N ARG A 142 -2.82 11.41 -14.12
CA ARG A 142 -3.52 12.48 -14.82
C ARG A 142 -4.25 11.94 -16.05
N ASP A 143 -5.30 12.63 -16.44
CA ASP A 143 -6.01 12.40 -17.69
C ASP A 143 -5.23 12.97 -18.90
N GLY A 144 -5.77 12.74 -20.10
CA GLY A 144 -5.21 13.29 -21.35
C GLY A 144 -5.25 14.83 -21.44
N HIS A 145 -5.95 15.51 -20.53
CA HIS A 145 -6.01 16.95 -20.39
C HIS A 145 -5.15 17.47 -19.22
N ASN A 146 -4.23 16.64 -18.70
CA ASN A 146 -3.33 16.95 -17.58
C ASN A 146 -4.04 17.27 -16.24
N LYS A 147 -5.31 16.90 -16.11
CA LYS A 147 -6.08 16.98 -14.86
C LYS A 147 -5.79 15.72 -14.04
N VAL A 148 -5.47 15.90 -12.76
CA VAL A 148 -5.27 14.80 -11.81
C VAL A 148 -6.60 14.08 -11.54
N TYR A 149 -6.60 12.75 -11.60
CA TYR A 149 -7.77 11.97 -11.22
C TYR A 149 -8.02 12.08 -9.72
N LYS A 150 -9.29 12.22 -9.33
CA LYS A 150 -9.68 12.17 -7.91
C LYS A 150 -9.76 10.73 -7.43
N SER A 151 -9.00 10.42 -6.38
CA SER A 151 -8.96 9.14 -5.67
C SER A 151 -10.05 9.05 -4.60
N PHE A 152 -10.12 7.91 -3.90
CA PHE A 152 -11.02 7.75 -2.75
C PHE A 152 -10.76 8.74 -1.64
N SER A 153 -9.50 8.93 -1.26
CA SER A 153 -9.10 9.91 -0.26
C SER A 153 -9.60 11.30 -0.63
N ASP A 154 -9.42 11.73 -1.89
CA ASP A 154 -9.89 13.05 -2.37
C ASP A 154 -11.41 13.21 -2.30
N VAL A 155 -12.17 12.11 -2.43
CA VAL A 155 -13.63 12.14 -2.35
C VAL A 155 -14.11 12.18 -0.90
N ILE A 156 -13.37 11.57 0.04
CA ILE A 156 -13.69 11.55 1.47
C ILE A 156 -13.26 12.84 2.17
N GLU A 157 -12.09 13.40 1.82
CA GLU A 157 -11.55 14.62 2.41
C GLU A 157 -12.45 15.85 2.16
N GLY A 158 -13.28 15.79 1.12
CA GLY A 158 -14.30 16.80 0.84
C GLY A 158 -13.72 18.07 0.24
N LYS A 159 -14.38 19.20 0.47
CA LYS A 159 -13.95 20.53 0.02
C LYS A 159 -13.75 21.46 1.20
#